data_AF-A0A852FK59-F1
#
_entry.id   AF-A0A852FK59-F1
#
_cell.length_a   1.000
_cell.length_b   1.000
_cell.length_c   1.000
_cell.angle_alpha   90.00
_cell.angle_beta   90.00
_cell.angle_gamma   90.00
#
_symmetry.space_group_name_H-M   'P 1'
#
loop_
_entity.id
_entity.type
_entity.pdbx_description
1 polymer ?
#
loop_
_entity_poly.entity_id
_entity_poly.type
_entity_poly.pdbx_seq_one_letter_code
_entity_poly.pdbx_strand_id
1 'polypeptide(L)'
;DICKSVNHGCEHVCASAGDSFVCKCQEGFLLREDGKTCRNKDLCKSVNHGCEHVCVNSGDSYTCKCHDGFLLREDGKTCRNKDICNSVDHGCEQVCVNIEDSYICQCHEKFILKEDGKTCRYKDICNSVDHGCEHICVNSGDSYVCKCHEDFILREDRKTCRSKNVCKTVTHGCEHVCVPTGDSYMCQCHEGFILRRDGKTCRNNDLCKSIDHGCEHVCVNNNNSYSCQCHEGFVLRQDGKTCRSKDVCKSVDHGCEYACVNNDDSYICKCQEGYVLKEDQKTCRRCTEGPIDLVFVIDGSKSLGEDNFEIVKQFVTGILDTLEISPKSARVGLLQYSTEVRTEFTLRQFSSAKDMKKAVSQMKYMGRGSMTGLALRQMSERSFTETEGARPFSANVPRVSIVFTDGRAQDEVSEWATRAKQRGIIIYAIGIGKAIEEELLEIASEPSYKHLFYAEDFTALEDISEELRAQICEALKESPHQQDASSVGLHKTGPQPSGPESTTIAITDVIDCPHLAVHHKYLFEDSHIHSTTGNQCFCFSAKASKDNDQCKCENLVTFQNYATSEVRKLTQRYI
;
A
#
# COMPACT_ATOMS: atom_id res chain seq x y z
N ASP A 1 -158.31 40.56 -52.46
CA ASP A 1 -157.04 39.82 -52.31
C ASP A 1 -156.84 38.96 -53.55
N ILE A 2 -156.01 39.42 -54.48
CA ILE A 2 -155.92 38.92 -55.88
C ILE A 2 -155.18 37.58 -55.95
N CYS A 3 -154.35 37.24 -54.97
CA CYS A 3 -153.64 35.95 -54.88
C CYS A 3 -154.47 34.79 -54.29
N LYS A 4 -155.76 34.97 -53.94
CA LYS A 4 -156.59 33.86 -53.38
C LYS A 4 -157.18 32.92 -54.43
N SER A 5 -157.31 33.35 -55.68
CA SER A 5 -157.92 32.56 -56.74
C SER A 5 -156.91 31.94 -57.70
N VAL A 6 -155.73 32.55 -57.91
CA VAL A 6 -154.67 32.07 -58.82
C VAL A 6 -153.29 32.54 -58.32
N ASN A 7 -152.24 31.70 -58.41
CA ASN A 7 -150.86 32.01 -57.99
C ASN A 7 -150.06 32.85 -59.02
N HIS A 8 -150.72 33.33 -60.08
CA HIS A 8 -150.20 34.21 -61.12
C HIS A 8 -148.80 33.87 -61.73
N GLY A 9 -148.40 32.60 -61.62
CA GLY A 9 -147.11 32.09 -62.13
C GLY A 9 -145.89 32.35 -61.24
N CYS A 10 -146.07 32.65 -59.95
CA CYS A 10 -144.96 32.80 -59.01
C CYS A 10 -144.37 31.43 -58.62
N GLU A 11 -143.05 31.25 -58.74
CA GLU A 11 -142.37 29.99 -58.39
C GLU A 11 -142.49 29.66 -56.89
N HIS A 12 -142.38 30.67 -56.02
CA HIS A 12 -142.46 30.49 -54.58
C HIS A 12 -143.75 31.07 -53.98
N VAL A 13 -143.83 32.38 -53.75
CA VAL A 13 -144.96 32.98 -53.01
C VAL A 13 -145.56 34.17 -53.78
N CYS A 14 -146.87 34.19 -54.00
CA CYS A 14 -147.62 35.36 -54.49
C CYS A 14 -148.11 36.23 -53.32
N ALA A 15 -147.84 37.54 -53.37
CA ALA A 15 -148.36 38.51 -52.40
C ALA A 15 -149.15 39.63 -53.12
N SER A 16 -150.36 39.92 -52.65
CA SER A 16 -151.19 41.00 -53.20
C SER A 16 -150.65 42.38 -52.79
N ALA A 17 -150.53 43.28 -53.76
CA ALA A 17 -150.04 44.64 -53.60
C ALA A 17 -151.01 45.63 -54.27
N GLY A 18 -152.00 46.11 -53.50
CA GLY A 18 -153.06 46.96 -54.02
C GLY A 18 -153.88 46.25 -55.11
N ASP A 19 -153.90 46.84 -56.30
CA ASP A 19 -154.61 46.32 -57.48
C ASP A 19 -153.76 45.34 -58.33
N SER A 20 -152.56 44.98 -57.88
CA SER A 20 -151.63 44.06 -58.57
C SER A 20 -151.08 42.97 -57.63
N PHE A 21 -150.27 42.04 -58.16
CA PHE A 21 -149.57 41.01 -57.38
C PHE A 21 -148.05 41.09 -57.59
N VAL A 22 -147.28 40.62 -56.61
CA VAL A 22 -145.81 40.48 -56.71
C VAL A 22 -145.38 39.08 -56.26
N CYS A 23 -144.41 38.50 -56.95
CA CYS A 23 -143.80 37.23 -56.54
C CYS A 23 -142.65 37.48 -55.56
N LYS A 24 -142.57 36.69 -54.50
CA LYS A 24 -141.48 36.68 -53.53
C LYS A 24 -140.86 35.29 -53.45
N CYS A 25 -139.53 35.24 -53.36
CA CYS A 25 -138.79 34.00 -53.13
C CYS A 25 -138.69 33.71 -51.62
N GLN A 26 -138.68 32.42 -51.27
CA GLN A 26 -138.35 31.97 -49.91
C GLN A 26 -136.89 32.30 -49.55
N GLU A 27 -136.57 32.33 -48.25
CA GLU A 27 -135.21 32.63 -47.78
C GLU A 27 -134.15 31.70 -48.41
N GLY A 28 -133.02 32.28 -48.82
CA GLY A 28 -131.93 31.59 -49.52
C GLY A 28 -131.92 31.78 -51.04
N PHE A 29 -133.02 32.28 -51.62
CA PHE A 29 -133.16 32.48 -53.06
C PHE A 29 -133.44 33.95 -53.43
N LEU A 30 -132.93 34.39 -54.58
CA LEU A 30 -133.16 35.73 -55.14
C LEU A 30 -134.09 35.67 -56.35
N LEU A 31 -135.07 36.59 -56.40
CA LEU A 31 -136.01 36.74 -57.54
C LEU A 31 -135.22 37.19 -58.76
N ARG A 32 -135.39 36.48 -59.87
CA ARG A 32 -134.79 36.85 -61.16
C ARG A 32 -135.49 38.07 -61.73
N GLU A 33 -134.84 38.70 -62.72
CA GLU A 33 -135.37 39.90 -63.40
C GLU A 33 -136.69 39.64 -64.17
N ASP A 34 -137.02 38.38 -64.43
CA ASP A 34 -138.31 37.99 -65.01
C ASP A 34 -139.52 38.20 -64.06
N GLY A 35 -139.24 38.54 -62.80
CA GLY A 35 -140.22 38.83 -61.77
C GLY A 35 -141.02 37.62 -61.28
N LYS A 36 -140.64 36.39 -61.66
CA LYS A 36 -141.41 35.16 -61.37
C LYS A 36 -140.60 33.99 -60.85
N THR A 37 -139.33 33.83 -61.25
CA THR A 37 -138.49 32.67 -60.88
C THR A 37 -137.36 33.02 -59.90
N CYS A 38 -136.84 32.03 -59.16
CA CYS A 38 -135.91 32.20 -58.05
C CYS A 38 -134.56 31.46 -58.29
N ARG A 39 -133.42 32.01 -57.84
CA ARG A 39 -132.09 31.33 -57.91
C ARG A 39 -131.34 31.30 -56.57
N ASN A 40 -130.56 30.24 -56.34
CA ASN A 40 -129.75 30.04 -55.12
C ASN A 40 -128.65 31.09 -54.95
N LYS A 41 -128.40 31.51 -53.70
CA LYS A 41 -127.34 32.47 -53.32
C LYS A 41 -126.02 31.72 -53.04
N ASP A 42 -124.92 32.08 -53.71
CA ASP A 42 -123.59 31.44 -53.55
C ASP A 42 -122.99 31.70 -52.13
N LEU A 43 -122.90 30.64 -51.32
CA LEU A 43 -122.64 30.73 -49.87
C LEU A 43 -121.18 31.03 -49.51
N CYS A 44 -120.16 30.44 -50.15
CA CYS A 44 -118.72 30.74 -49.88
C CYS A 44 -118.30 32.16 -50.32
N LYS A 45 -119.08 32.88 -51.16
CA LYS A 45 -118.81 34.28 -51.55
C LYS A 45 -119.65 35.32 -50.79
N SER A 46 -120.68 34.86 -50.08
CA SER A 46 -121.62 35.75 -49.38
C SER A 46 -121.14 36.16 -47.98
N VAL A 47 -120.39 35.29 -47.30
CA VAL A 47 -119.89 35.49 -45.93
C VAL A 47 -118.55 34.74 -45.78
N ASN A 48 -117.60 35.29 -45.02
CA ASN A 48 -116.35 34.59 -44.68
C ASN A 48 -116.63 33.53 -43.60
N HIS A 49 -116.50 32.25 -43.97
CA HIS A 49 -116.82 31.11 -43.11
C HIS A 49 -115.66 30.64 -42.20
N GLY A 50 -114.51 31.32 -42.26
CA GLY A 50 -113.39 31.07 -41.36
C GLY A 50 -112.63 29.76 -41.61
N CYS A 51 -112.60 29.29 -42.86
CA CYS A 51 -111.70 28.20 -43.26
C CYS A 51 -110.26 28.69 -43.31
N GLU A 52 -109.33 27.97 -42.68
CA GLU A 52 -107.91 28.36 -42.66
C GLU A 52 -107.27 28.31 -44.05
N HIS A 53 -107.62 27.32 -44.87
CA HIS A 53 -107.12 27.18 -46.24
C HIS A 53 -108.21 27.46 -47.29
N VAL A 54 -109.04 26.48 -47.65
CA VAL A 54 -109.97 26.62 -48.79
C VAL A 54 -111.41 26.27 -48.39
N CYS A 55 -112.37 27.15 -48.73
CA CYS A 55 -113.83 26.93 -48.63
C CYS A 55 -114.36 26.34 -49.94
N VAL A 56 -115.12 25.25 -49.86
CA VAL A 56 -115.78 24.64 -51.03
C VAL A 56 -117.27 24.49 -50.76
N ASN A 57 -118.13 24.98 -51.67
CA ASN A 57 -119.58 24.80 -51.56
C ASN A 57 -119.94 23.32 -51.78
N SER A 58 -120.78 22.75 -50.91
CA SER A 58 -121.31 21.39 -51.01
C SER A 58 -122.82 21.41 -50.79
N GLY A 59 -123.57 21.44 -51.90
CA GLY A 59 -125.03 21.49 -51.89
C GLY A 59 -125.53 22.78 -51.22
N ASP A 60 -126.30 22.61 -50.15
CA ASP A 60 -126.88 23.71 -49.35
C ASP A 60 -125.94 24.21 -48.22
N SER A 61 -124.71 23.68 -48.13
CA SER A 61 -123.72 24.01 -47.08
C SER A 61 -122.31 24.24 -47.67
N TYR A 62 -121.32 24.53 -46.82
CA TYR A 62 -119.91 24.64 -47.18
C TYR A 62 -119.04 23.65 -46.38
N THR A 63 -117.84 23.34 -46.89
CA THR A 63 -116.85 22.52 -46.18
C THR A 63 -115.45 23.09 -46.39
N CYS A 64 -114.62 23.11 -45.34
CA CYS A 64 -113.23 23.55 -45.42
C CYS A 64 -112.32 22.38 -45.80
N LYS A 65 -111.32 22.62 -46.67
CA LYS A 65 -110.28 21.64 -47.03
C LYS A 65 -108.89 22.23 -46.86
N CYS A 66 -107.93 21.40 -46.44
CA CYS A 66 -106.52 21.74 -46.29
C CYS A 66 -105.70 21.42 -47.56
N HIS A 67 -104.60 22.16 -47.77
CA HIS A 67 -103.61 21.86 -48.81
C HIS A 67 -102.80 20.59 -48.50
N ASP A 68 -102.16 20.01 -49.54
CA ASP A 68 -101.33 18.82 -49.41
C ASP A 68 -100.20 19.02 -48.38
N GLY A 69 -100.03 18.05 -47.48
CA GLY A 69 -99.12 18.13 -46.33
C GLY A 69 -99.80 18.47 -45.00
N PHE A 70 -101.08 18.85 -45.02
CA PHE A 70 -101.85 19.21 -43.82
C PHE A 70 -103.15 18.40 -43.68
N LEU A 71 -103.55 18.10 -42.44
CA LEU A 71 -104.78 17.39 -42.09
C LEU A 71 -105.78 18.34 -41.41
N LEU A 72 -107.05 18.32 -41.81
CA LEU A 72 -108.11 19.12 -41.18
C LEU A 72 -108.31 18.63 -39.74
N ARG A 73 -108.26 19.55 -38.78
CA ARG A 73 -108.52 19.27 -37.35
C ARG A 73 -110.00 18.93 -37.15
N GLU A 74 -110.31 18.36 -35.99
CA GLU A 74 -111.70 17.98 -35.62
C GLU A 74 -112.67 19.15 -35.56
N ASP A 75 -112.17 20.39 -35.47
CA ASP A 75 -112.98 21.62 -35.52
C ASP A 75 -113.56 21.93 -36.92
N GLY A 76 -113.15 21.17 -37.94
CA GLY A 76 -113.62 21.29 -39.32
C GLY A 76 -113.20 22.57 -40.04
N LYS A 77 -112.28 23.36 -39.46
CA LYS A 77 -111.89 24.69 -39.99
C LYS A 77 -110.39 24.93 -40.06
N THR A 78 -109.60 24.37 -39.12
CA THR A 78 -108.15 24.59 -39.04
C THR A 78 -107.37 23.35 -39.46
N CYS A 79 -106.10 23.52 -39.85
CA CYS A 79 -105.25 22.50 -40.46
C CYS A 79 -104.00 22.23 -39.59
N ARG A 80 -103.56 20.96 -39.46
CA ARG A 80 -102.31 20.59 -38.76
C ARG A 80 -101.30 19.91 -39.68
N ASN A 81 -100.02 20.12 -39.41
CA ASN A 81 -98.91 19.64 -40.24
C ASN A 81 -98.68 18.12 -40.09
N LYS A 82 -98.29 17.44 -41.18
CA LYS A 82 -98.02 16.00 -41.20
C LYS A 82 -96.50 15.75 -41.03
N ASP A 83 -96.05 15.56 -39.78
CA ASP A 83 -94.75 15.02 -39.34
C ASP A 83 -93.45 15.82 -39.69
N ILE A 84 -92.83 16.48 -38.69
CA ILE A 84 -91.82 17.55 -38.87
C ILE A 84 -90.39 17.02 -39.13
N CYS A 85 -89.93 15.94 -38.49
CA CYS A 85 -88.57 15.37 -38.66
C CYS A 85 -88.35 14.77 -40.05
N ASN A 86 -89.42 14.38 -40.75
CA ASN A 86 -89.35 13.83 -42.11
C ASN A 86 -89.56 14.88 -43.20
N SER A 87 -89.83 16.13 -42.82
CA SER A 87 -90.14 17.19 -43.77
C SER A 87 -88.88 17.90 -44.29
N VAL A 88 -87.84 18.01 -43.45
CA VAL A 88 -86.54 18.65 -43.75
C VAL A 88 -85.44 17.99 -42.90
N ASP A 89 -84.20 17.94 -43.38
CA ASP A 89 -83.04 17.54 -42.57
C ASP A 89 -82.68 18.64 -41.55
N HIS A 90 -82.86 18.32 -40.27
CA HIS A 90 -82.67 19.24 -39.15
C HIS A 90 -81.24 19.26 -38.58
N GLY A 91 -80.35 18.41 -39.12
CA GLY A 91 -78.94 18.36 -38.75
C GLY A 91 -78.67 17.75 -37.38
N CYS A 92 -79.49 16.78 -36.95
CA CYS A 92 -79.21 15.97 -35.76
C CYS A 92 -78.14 14.92 -36.09
N GLU A 93 -77.06 14.86 -35.31
CA GLU A 93 -75.96 13.90 -35.57
C GLU A 93 -76.43 12.44 -35.49
N GLN A 94 -77.40 12.13 -34.60
CA GLN A 94 -77.85 10.76 -34.35
C GLN A 94 -79.36 10.59 -34.56
N VAL A 95 -80.20 11.04 -33.62
CA VAL A 95 -81.66 10.77 -33.67
C VAL A 95 -82.45 12.09 -33.64
N CYS A 96 -83.45 12.25 -34.51
CA CYS A 96 -84.44 13.35 -34.49
C CYS A 96 -85.76 12.82 -33.93
N VAL A 97 -86.35 13.54 -32.96
CA VAL A 97 -87.64 13.19 -32.36
C VAL A 97 -88.61 14.36 -32.49
N ASN A 98 -89.82 14.09 -33.01
CA ASN A 98 -90.88 15.08 -33.14
C ASN A 98 -91.54 15.38 -31.79
N ILE A 99 -91.76 16.66 -31.52
CA ILE A 99 -92.53 17.17 -30.38
C ILE A 99 -93.66 18.05 -30.96
N GLU A 100 -94.79 18.14 -30.28
CA GLU A 100 -96.07 18.77 -30.71
C GLU A 100 -95.99 19.72 -31.92
N ASP A 101 -95.21 20.81 -31.84
CA ASP A 101 -94.97 21.78 -32.93
C ASP A 101 -93.47 21.99 -33.28
N SER A 102 -92.56 21.11 -32.87
CA SER A 102 -91.09 21.25 -33.05
C SER A 102 -90.34 19.90 -33.12
N TYR A 103 -89.00 19.92 -33.10
CA TYR A 103 -88.16 18.72 -33.04
C TYR A 103 -87.06 18.87 -31.99
N ILE A 104 -86.53 17.75 -31.50
CA ILE A 104 -85.32 17.71 -30.67
C ILE A 104 -84.35 16.63 -31.17
N CYS A 105 -83.06 16.89 -31.06
CA CYS A 105 -82.02 15.90 -31.34
C CYS A 105 -81.69 15.09 -30.07
N GLN A 106 -81.55 13.78 -30.20
CA GLN A 106 -81.20 12.87 -29.12
C GLN A 106 -80.02 11.98 -29.53
N CYS A 107 -79.16 11.64 -28.56
CA CYS A 107 -78.02 10.74 -28.76
C CYS A 107 -78.34 9.30 -28.33
N HIS A 108 -77.68 8.33 -28.96
CA HIS A 108 -77.67 6.91 -28.58
C HIS A 108 -77.00 6.69 -27.21
N GLU A 109 -77.23 5.52 -26.62
CA GLU A 109 -76.62 5.14 -25.34
C GLU A 109 -75.07 5.29 -25.39
N LYS A 110 -74.49 5.85 -24.31
CA LYS A 110 -73.07 6.23 -24.14
C LYS A 110 -72.64 7.60 -24.68
N PHE A 111 -73.56 8.36 -25.28
CA PHE A 111 -73.30 9.73 -25.74
C PHE A 111 -74.23 10.75 -25.06
N ILE A 112 -73.72 11.96 -24.87
CA ILE A 112 -74.48 13.10 -24.34
C ILE A 112 -74.52 14.23 -25.39
N LEU A 113 -75.69 14.85 -25.54
CA LEU A 113 -75.88 15.97 -26.46
C LEU A 113 -75.04 17.17 -25.97
N LYS A 114 -74.25 17.75 -26.86
CA LYS A 114 -73.45 18.94 -26.56
C LYS A 114 -74.35 20.17 -26.42
N GLU A 115 -73.78 21.27 -25.92
CA GLU A 115 -74.50 22.55 -25.75
C GLU A 115 -75.05 23.14 -27.05
N ASP A 116 -74.54 22.69 -28.21
CA ASP A 116 -75.05 23.07 -29.52
C ASP A 116 -76.44 22.46 -29.85
N GLY A 117 -76.94 21.55 -29.00
CA GLY A 117 -78.25 20.91 -29.15
C GLY A 117 -78.35 19.97 -30.35
N LYS A 118 -77.24 19.63 -31.03
CA LYS A 118 -77.24 18.87 -32.28
C LYS A 118 -76.19 17.78 -32.37
N THR A 119 -75.00 17.98 -31.78
CA THR A 119 -73.90 17.01 -31.83
C THR A 119 -73.75 16.23 -30.53
N CYS A 120 -73.23 15.02 -30.62
CA CYS A 120 -73.11 14.08 -29.52
C CYS A 120 -71.64 13.92 -29.11
N ARG A 121 -71.35 13.84 -27.80
CA ARG A 121 -70.00 13.50 -27.28
C ARG A 121 -70.04 12.28 -26.38
N TYR A 122 -68.95 11.52 -26.36
CA TYR A 122 -68.83 10.34 -25.51
C TYR A 122 -68.89 10.74 -24.02
N LYS A 123 -69.57 9.93 -23.21
CA LYS A 123 -69.64 10.15 -21.76
C LYS A 123 -68.29 9.83 -21.12
N ASP A 124 -67.56 10.86 -20.68
CA ASP A 124 -66.27 10.71 -20.01
C ASP A 124 -66.46 10.09 -18.61
N ILE A 125 -66.04 8.83 -18.45
CA ILE A 125 -66.27 8.04 -17.23
C ILE A 125 -65.43 8.60 -16.07
N CYS A 126 -64.15 8.93 -16.30
CA CYS A 126 -63.25 9.51 -15.30
C CYS A 126 -63.73 10.85 -14.74
N ASN A 127 -64.43 11.66 -15.56
CA ASN A 127 -64.96 12.96 -15.14
C ASN A 127 -66.39 12.91 -14.61
N SER A 128 -67.03 11.73 -14.64
CA SER A 128 -68.42 11.57 -14.22
C SER A 128 -68.59 11.41 -12.71
N VAL A 129 -67.61 10.81 -12.03
CA VAL A 129 -67.57 10.54 -10.59
C VAL A 129 -66.11 10.45 -10.16
N ASP A 130 -65.78 10.83 -8.92
CA ASP A 130 -64.46 10.55 -8.34
C ASP A 130 -64.29 9.04 -8.11
N HIS A 131 -63.39 8.44 -8.88
CA HIS A 131 -63.12 7.01 -8.85
C HIS A 131 -62.06 6.62 -7.80
N GLY A 132 -61.47 7.59 -7.11
CA GLY A 132 -60.47 7.38 -6.07
C GLY A 132 -59.12 6.91 -6.61
N CYS A 133 -58.73 7.34 -7.81
CA CYS A 133 -57.38 7.13 -8.33
C CYS A 133 -56.42 8.12 -7.67
N GLU A 134 -55.34 7.64 -7.03
CA GLU A 134 -54.40 8.51 -6.33
C GLU A 134 -53.65 9.48 -7.26
N HIS A 135 -53.31 9.04 -8.48
CA HIS A 135 -52.59 9.86 -9.46
C HIS A 135 -53.43 10.13 -10.72
N ILE A 136 -53.51 9.18 -11.64
CA ILE A 136 -54.09 9.41 -12.97
C ILE A 136 -55.24 8.44 -13.21
N CYS A 137 -56.43 8.94 -13.59
CA CYS A 137 -57.54 8.12 -14.11
C CYS A 137 -57.52 8.11 -15.64
N VAL A 138 -57.62 6.93 -16.25
CA VAL A 138 -57.69 6.78 -17.71
C VAL A 138 -58.95 6.01 -18.10
N ASN A 139 -59.73 6.57 -19.02
CA ASN A 139 -60.91 5.90 -19.59
C ASN A 139 -60.49 4.65 -20.39
N SER A 140 -61.13 3.51 -20.14
CA SER A 140 -60.86 2.24 -20.81
C SER A 140 -62.15 1.54 -21.19
N GLY A 141 -62.59 1.77 -22.45
CA GLY A 141 -63.85 1.25 -22.97
C GLY A 141 -65.04 1.76 -22.15
N ASP A 142 -65.80 0.83 -21.57
CA ASP A 142 -66.95 1.12 -20.71
C ASP A 142 -66.58 1.29 -19.22
N SER A 143 -65.29 1.34 -18.88
CA SER A 143 -64.77 1.44 -17.49
C SER A 143 -63.58 2.43 -17.39
N TYR A 144 -62.94 2.51 -16.23
CA TYR A 144 -61.74 3.30 -15.96
C TYR A 144 -60.60 2.44 -15.40
N VAL A 145 -59.35 2.91 -15.54
CA VAL A 145 -58.16 2.32 -14.92
C VAL A 145 -57.30 3.42 -14.31
N CYS A 146 -56.85 3.23 -13.06
CA CYS A 146 -55.89 4.13 -12.42
C CYS A 146 -54.46 3.81 -12.86
N LYS A 147 -53.64 4.84 -13.06
CA LYS A 147 -52.20 4.76 -13.36
C LYS A 147 -51.39 5.68 -12.45
N CYS A 148 -50.13 5.33 -12.22
CA CYS A 148 -49.19 6.10 -11.40
C CYS A 148 -48.17 6.85 -12.26
N HIS A 149 -47.59 7.94 -11.72
CA HIS A 149 -46.46 8.67 -12.32
C HIS A 149 -45.17 7.83 -12.40
N GLU A 150 -44.18 8.27 -13.18
CA GLU A 150 -43.03 7.44 -13.62
C GLU A 150 -42.17 6.82 -12.49
N ASP A 151 -42.25 7.32 -11.25
CA ASP A 151 -41.51 6.80 -10.08
C ASP A 151 -42.36 5.99 -9.09
N PHE A 152 -43.59 5.63 -9.47
CA PHE A 152 -44.54 4.95 -8.60
C PHE A 152 -45.12 3.69 -9.27
N ILE A 153 -45.48 2.70 -8.46
CA ILE A 153 -46.09 1.43 -8.87
C ILE A 153 -47.50 1.37 -8.28
N LEU A 154 -48.48 1.02 -9.10
CA LEU A 154 -49.87 0.84 -8.66
C LEU A 154 -49.95 -0.34 -7.68
N ARG A 155 -50.54 -0.12 -6.51
CA ARG A 155 -50.73 -1.16 -5.49
C ARG A 155 -51.79 -2.18 -5.96
N GLU A 156 -51.88 -3.27 -5.22
CA GLU A 156 -52.80 -4.38 -5.50
C GLU A 156 -54.29 -3.96 -5.45
N ASP A 157 -54.60 -2.88 -4.74
CA ASP A 157 -55.92 -2.24 -4.71
C ASP A 157 -56.32 -1.56 -6.03
N ARG A 158 -55.39 -1.46 -6.99
CA ARG A 158 -55.53 -0.83 -8.31
C ARG A 158 -55.93 0.64 -8.27
N LYS A 159 -55.72 1.32 -7.14
CA LYS A 159 -56.12 2.73 -6.93
C LYS A 159 -55.00 3.59 -6.36
N THR A 160 -54.22 3.05 -5.42
CA THR A 160 -53.13 3.78 -4.76
C THR A 160 -51.78 3.45 -5.36
N CYS A 161 -50.81 4.34 -5.17
CA CYS A 161 -49.50 4.30 -5.77
C CYS A 161 -48.43 4.20 -4.68
N ARG A 162 -47.45 3.31 -4.84
CA ARG A 162 -46.27 3.25 -3.95
C ARG A 162 -45.00 3.69 -4.68
N SER A 163 -44.14 4.42 -3.99
CA SER A 163 -42.88 4.88 -4.56
C SER A 163 -41.95 3.71 -4.88
N LYS A 164 -41.28 3.74 -6.03
CA LYS A 164 -40.23 2.78 -6.42
C LYS A 164 -38.98 2.89 -5.54
N ASN A 165 -38.76 4.01 -4.86
CA ASN A 165 -37.53 4.26 -4.10
C ASN A 165 -37.78 5.04 -2.79
N VAL A 166 -38.10 4.31 -1.73
CA VAL A 166 -38.40 4.84 -0.38
C VAL A 166 -37.24 5.68 0.19
N CYS A 167 -35.99 5.39 -0.20
CA CYS A 167 -34.80 6.14 0.23
C CYS A 167 -34.69 7.57 -0.34
N LYS A 168 -35.41 7.91 -1.41
CA LYS A 168 -35.40 9.27 -1.98
C LYS A 168 -36.58 10.12 -1.52
N THR A 169 -37.61 9.50 -0.97
CA THR A 169 -38.88 10.15 -0.64
C THR A 169 -39.03 10.47 0.84
N VAL A 170 -38.22 9.87 1.72
CA VAL A 170 -38.25 10.07 3.18
C VAL A 170 -36.85 10.40 3.70
N THR A 171 -36.74 11.26 4.71
CA THR A 171 -35.50 11.49 5.46
C THR A 171 -35.18 10.26 6.34
N HIS A 172 -34.40 9.34 5.79
CA HIS A 172 -34.14 8.02 6.39
C HIS A 172 -33.18 8.04 7.60
N GLY A 173 -32.39 9.11 7.78
CA GLY A 173 -31.50 9.25 8.95
C GLY A 173 -30.44 8.14 9.08
N CYS A 174 -30.06 7.52 7.96
CA CYS A 174 -28.95 6.56 7.91
C CYS A 174 -27.63 7.33 7.90
N GLU A 175 -26.68 6.91 8.73
CA GLU A 175 -25.35 7.54 8.79
C GLU A 175 -24.54 7.31 7.51
N HIS A 176 -24.67 6.13 6.90
CA HIS A 176 -23.99 5.77 5.65
C HIS A 176 -24.99 5.56 4.50
N VAL A 177 -25.34 4.31 4.17
CA VAL A 177 -26.11 3.98 2.96
C VAL A 177 -27.55 3.60 3.34
N CYS A 178 -28.54 4.11 2.60
CA CYS A 178 -29.93 3.66 2.67
C CYS A 178 -30.21 2.66 1.54
N VAL A 179 -30.73 1.50 1.88
CA VAL A 179 -31.12 0.46 0.92
C VAL A 179 -32.64 0.25 1.02
N PRO A 180 -33.40 0.43 -0.07
CA PRO A 180 -34.85 0.22 -0.05
C PRO A 180 -35.17 -1.27 0.13
N THR A 181 -36.12 -1.59 1.01
CA THR A 181 -36.53 -2.97 1.33
C THR A 181 -38.06 -3.06 1.32
N GLY A 182 -38.63 -3.44 0.18
CA GLY A 182 -40.09 -3.47 0.00
C GLY A 182 -40.71 -2.07 0.18
N ASP A 183 -41.60 -1.93 1.16
CA ASP A 183 -42.24 -0.66 1.52
C ASP A 183 -41.49 0.14 2.61
N SER A 184 -40.33 -0.37 3.07
CA SER A 184 -39.46 0.24 4.09
C SER A 184 -38.04 0.47 3.53
N TYR A 185 -37.12 0.89 4.37
CA TYR A 185 -35.69 0.96 4.09
C TYR A 185 -34.89 0.33 5.23
N MET A 186 -33.67 -0.12 4.94
CA MET A 186 -32.68 -0.47 5.94
C MET A 186 -31.40 0.33 5.74
N CYS A 187 -30.75 0.71 6.84
CA CYS A 187 -29.46 1.37 6.78
C CYS A 187 -28.34 0.32 6.71
N GLN A 188 -27.38 0.53 5.82
CA GLN A 188 -26.20 -0.31 5.64
C GLN A 188 -24.94 0.53 5.85
N CYS A 189 -23.98 -0.02 6.58
CA CYS A 189 -22.69 0.61 6.81
C CYS A 189 -21.69 0.26 5.70
N HIS A 190 -20.75 1.17 5.41
CA HIS A 190 -19.61 0.91 4.53
C HIS A 190 -18.71 -0.21 5.08
N GLU A 191 -17.86 -0.78 4.22
CA GLU A 191 -16.89 -1.81 4.61
C GLU A 191 -16.04 -1.36 5.81
N GLY A 192 -15.91 -2.23 6.82
CA GLY A 192 -15.20 -1.93 8.08
C GLY A 192 -16.07 -1.36 9.21
N PHE A 193 -17.38 -1.19 8.99
CA PHE A 193 -18.31 -0.66 10.00
C PHE A 193 -19.50 -1.61 10.25
N ILE A 194 -19.98 -1.67 11.49
CA ILE A 194 -21.13 -2.48 11.91
C ILE A 194 -22.29 -1.55 12.32
N LEU A 195 -23.50 -1.87 11.85
CA LEU A 195 -24.73 -1.16 12.21
C LEU A 195 -25.03 -1.34 13.70
N ARG A 196 -25.24 -0.24 14.42
CA ARG A 196 -25.58 -0.28 15.85
C ARG A 196 -27.00 -0.79 16.07
N ARG A 197 -27.34 -1.10 17.32
CA ARG A 197 -28.69 -1.57 17.72
C ARG A 197 -29.81 -0.57 17.39
N ASP A 198 -29.47 0.70 17.18
CA ASP A 198 -30.44 1.72 16.76
C ASP A 198 -30.88 1.59 15.29
N GLY A 199 -30.23 0.70 14.52
CA GLY A 199 -30.54 0.43 13.13
C GLY A 199 -30.20 1.59 12.17
N LYS A 200 -29.46 2.61 12.62
CA LYS A 200 -29.22 3.86 11.86
C LYS A 200 -27.78 4.33 11.88
N THR A 201 -27.09 4.20 13.01
CA THR A 201 -25.71 4.65 13.17
C THR A 201 -24.72 3.49 12.98
N CYS A 202 -23.53 3.82 12.53
CA CYS A 202 -22.45 2.89 12.26
C CYS A 202 -21.36 3.03 13.33
N ARG A 203 -20.70 1.93 13.69
CA ARG A 203 -19.46 1.97 14.49
C ARG A 203 -18.36 1.24 13.76
N ASN A 204 -17.12 1.67 13.93
CA ASN A 204 -15.96 0.92 13.44
C ASN A 204 -16.05 -0.51 13.97
N ASN A 205 -15.81 -1.47 13.09
CA ASN A 205 -15.60 -2.83 13.52
C ASN A 205 -14.31 -2.85 14.36
N ASP A 206 -14.41 -3.26 15.62
CA ASP A 206 -13.26 -3.43 16.52
C ASP A 206 -12.50 -4.66 16.01
N LEU A 207 -11.55 -4.45 15.09
CA LEU A 207 -10.77 -5.48 14.42
C LEU A 207 -10.00 -6.34 15.44
N CYS A 208 -9.52 -5.73 16.53
CA CYS A 208 -8.87 -6.42 17.63
C CYS A 208 -9.78 -7.38 18.42
N LYS A 209 -11.11 -7.26 18.34
CA LYS A 209 -12.06 -8.19 19.01
C LYS A 209 -12.80 -9.11 18.05
N SER A 210 -12.69 -8.88 16.75
CA SER A 210 -13.49 -9.55 15.73
C SER A 210 -12.68 -10.54 14.89
N ILE A 211 -11.35 -10.49 14.92
CA ILE A 211 -10.46 -11.34 14.13
C ILE A 211 -9.27 -11.75 15.01
N ASP A 212 -8.73 -12.97 14.80
CA ASP A 212 -7.41 -13.34 15.33
C ASP A 212 -6.32 -12.49 14.67
N HIS A 213 -5.85 -11.49 15.39
CA HIS A 213 -4.91 -10.48 14.92
C HIS A 213 -3.44 -10.93 14.94
N GLY A 214 -3.12 -12.04 15.62
CA GLY A 214 -1.76 -12.58 15.68
C GLY A 214 -0.71 -11.67 16.35
N CYS A 215 -1.11 -10.57 17.00
CA CYS A 215 -0.25 -9.78 17.88
C CYS A 215 0.19 -10.58 19.11
N GLU A 216 1.49 -10.62 19.42
CA GLU A 216 2.03 -11.31 20.59
C GLU A 216 1.61 -10.66 21.91
N HIS A 217 1.57 -9.33 21.95
CA HIS A 217 1.17 -8.55 23.13
C HIS A 217 -0.15 -7.83 22.91
N VAL A 218 -0.12 -6.52 22.64
CA VAL A 218 -1.33 -5.67 22.62
C VAL A 218 -1.73 -5.37 21.18
N CYS A 219 -3.02 -5.52 20.85
CA CYS A 219 -3.61 -5.03 19.60
C CYS A 219 -4.29 -3.68 19.82
N VAL A 220 -4.00 -2.71 18.97
CA VAL A 220 -4.60 -1.36 18.99
C VAL A 220 -5.35 -1.12 17.69
N ASN A 221 -6.64 -0.79 17.76
CA ASN A 221 -7.43 -0.45 16.57
C ASN A 221 -7.09 0.95 16.07
N ASN A 222 -6.94 1.06 14.76
CA ASN A 222 -6.89 2.29 13.99
C ASN A 222 -8.17 2.39 13.14
N ASN A 223 -8.46 3.57 12.59
CA ASN A 223 -9.73 3.88 11.90
C ASN A 223 -10.26 2.74 11.01
N ASN A 224 -9.40 2.14 10.16
CA ASN A 224 -9.74 1.03 9.25
C ASN A 224 -8.75 -0.16 9.34
N SER A 225 -7.90 -0.23 10.36
CA SER A 225 -6.86 -1.27 10.49
C SER A 225 -6.54 -1.54 11.96
N TYR A 226 -5.58 -2.41 12.26
CA TYR A 226 -5.02 -2.58 13.61
C TYR A 226 -3.49 -2.55 13.55
N SER A 227 -2.86 -2.23 14.68
CA SER A 227 -1.40 -2.29 14.85
C SER A 227 -1.07 -3.00 16.16
N CYS A 228 -0.04 -3.85 16.15
CA CYS A 228 0.44 -4.50 17.36
C CYS A 228 1.40 -3.58 18.13
N GLN A 229 1.33 -3.62 19.45
CA GLN A 229 2.19 -2.87 20.36
C GLN A 229 2.73 -3.80 21.44
N CYS A 230 4.01 -3.61 21.79
CA CYS A 230 4.67 -4.40 22.82
C CYS A 230 4.56 -3.75 24.20
N HIS A 231 4.56 -4.57 25.25
CA HIS A 231 4.64 -4.09 26.63
C HIS A 231 5.96 -3.36 26.93
N GLU A 232 6.00 -2.61 28.04
CA GLU A 232 7.23 -1.94 28.47
C GLU A 232 8.39 -2.93 28.59
N GLY A 233 9.55 -2.53 28.08
CA GLY A 233 10.72 -3.40 28.00
C GLY A 233 10.81 -4.28 26.75
N PHE A 234 9.88 -4.16 25.79
CA PHE A 234 9.89 -4.89 24.53
C PHE A 234 9.74 -3.97 23.30
N VAL A 235 10.23 -4.41 22.15
CA VAL A 235 10.19 -3.68 20.86
C VAL A 235 9.56 -4.58 19.80
N LEU A 236 8.69 -4.02 18.96
CA LEU A 236 8.01 -4.74 17.88
C LEU A 236 9.02 -5.17 16.81
N ARG A 237 8.97 -6.43 16.37
CA ARG A 237 9.81 -6.96 15.29
C ARG A 237 9.36 -6.43 13.93
N GLN A 238 10.19 -6.66 12.90
CA GLN A 238 9.89 -6.26 11.51
C GLN A 238 8.63 -6.93 10.94
N ASP A 239 8.21 -8.07 11.50
CA ASP A 239 6.96 -8.72 11.11
C ASP A 239 5.70 -7.93 11.53
N GLY A 240 5.86 -6.88 12.35
CA GLY A 240 4.79 -6.04 12.85
C GLY A 240 3.85 -6.73 13.85
N LYS A 241 4.21 -7.92 14.35
CA LYS A 241 3.33 -8.78 15.17
C LYS A 241 3.98 -9.31 16.44
N THR A 242 5.24 -9.72 16.36
CA THR A 242 5.97 -10.30 17.50
C THR A 242 6.81 -9.24 18.20
N CYS A 243 7.14 -9.49 19.46
CA CYS A 243 7.83 -8.59 20.35
C CYS A 243 9.17 -9.21 20.77
N ARG A 244 10.25 -8.42 20.72
CA ARG A 244 11.55 -8.83 21.27
C ARG A 244 11.88 -8.01 22.51
N SER A 245 12.58 -8.61 23.48
CA SER A 245 13.03 -7.89 24.66
C SER A 245 13.98 -6.76 24.25
N LYS A 246 13.79 -5.58 24.82
CA LYS A 246 14.67 -4.42 24.66
C LYS A 246 16.02 -4.65 25.37
N ASP A 247 16.05 -5.54 26.37
CA ASP A 247 17.23 -5.82 27.17
C ASP A 247 17.22 -7.28 27.64
N VAL A 248 17.79 -8.17 26.81
CA VAL A 248 17.89 -9.62 27.10
C VAL A 248 18.69 -9.85 28.38
N CYS A 249 19.74 -9.07 28.63
CA CYS A 249 20.60 -9.16 29.80
C CYS A 249 19.89 -8.82 31.12
N LYS A 250 18.81 -8.03 31.10
CA LYS A 250 18.00 -7.73 32.29
C LYS A 250 16.84 -8.69 32.51
N SER A 251 16.54 -9.54 31.53
CA SER A 251 15.38 -10.43 31.62
C SER A 251 15.60 -11.59 32.60
N VAL A 252 16.81 -12.17 32.60
CA VAL A 252 17.19 -13.33 33.41
C VAL A 252 18.70 -13.24 33.67
N ASP A 253 19.16 -13.80 34.79
CA ASP A 253 20.59 -14.01 35.01
C ASP A 253 21.12 -15.09 34.04
N HIS A 254 21.98 -14.68 33.13
CA HIS A 254 22.57 -15.55 32.11
C HIS A 254 23.83 -16.29 32.58
N GLY A 255 24.32 -15.98 33.79
CA GLY A 255 25.50 -16.61 34.38
C GLY A 255 26.80 -16.20 33.70
N CYS A 256 26.89 -14.95 33.19
CA CYS A 256 28.14 -14.39 32.70
C CYS A 256 29.07 -14.07 33.88
N GLU A 257 30.33 -14.50 33.81
CA GLU A 257 31.31 -14.26 34.89
C GLU A 257 31.58 -12.76 35.10
N TYR A 258 31.60 -11.95 34.03
CA TYR A 258 31.90 -10.52 34.11
C TYR A 258 30.74 -9.63 33.61
N ALA A 259 30.50 -9.57 32.30
CA ALA A 259 29.46 -8.68 31.75
C ALA A 259 28.58 -9.39 30.73
N CYS A 260 27.26 -9.19 30.82
CA CYS A 260 26.33 -9.57 29.77
C CYS A 260 26.14 -8.39 28.81
N VAL A 261 26.22 -8.64 27.51
CA VAL A 261 25.93 -7.65 26.47
C VAL A 261 24.82 -8.18 25.57
N ASN A 262 23.81 -7.35 25.32
CA ASN A 262 22.72 -7.68 24.41
C ASN A 262 23.26 -7.83 22.98
N ASN A 263 22.88 -8.93 22.32
CA ASN A 263 23.21 -9.21 20.93
C ASN A 263 21.94 -9.57 20.17
N ASP A 264 21.27 -8.56 19.62
CA ASP A 264 19.95 -8.66 18.98
C ASP A 264 18.90 -9.34 19.87
N ASP A 265 18.51 -10.58 19.54
CA ASP A 265 17.56 -11.40 20.28
C ASP A 265 18.23 -12.31 21.33
N SER A 266 19.56 -12.26 21.42
CA SER A 266 20.41 -13.08 22.29
C SER A 266 21.27 -12.21 23.20
N TYR A 267 22.18 -12.84 23.92
CA TYR A 267 23.21 -12.19 24.71
C TYR A 267 24.58 -12.79 24.39
N ILE A 268 25.63 -12.05 24.68
CA ILE A 268 27.00 -12.54 24.71
C ILE A 268 27.65 -12.12 26.03
N CYS A 269 28.38 -13.03 26.65
CA CYS A 269 29.20 -12.71 27.81
C CYS A 269 30.51 -12.07 27.34
N LYS A 270 30.88 -10.96 27.98
CA LYS A 270 32.14 -10.25 27.77
C LYS A 270 33.03 -10.44 29.00
N CYS A 271 34.33 -10.51 28.77
CA CYS A 271 35.34 -10.54 29.81
C CYS A 271 36.00 -9.17 29.99
N GLN A 272 36.63 -8.97 31.16
CA GLN A 272 37.48 -7.82 31.43
C GLN A 272 38.74 -7.87 30.55
N GLU A 273 39.39 -6.72 30.35
CA GLU A 273 40.66 -6.62 29.64
C GLU A 273 41.73 -7.56 30.23
N GLY A 274 42.50 -8.23 29.37
CA GLY A 274 43.46 -9.28 29.78
C GLY A 274 42.84 -10.68 29.98
N TYR A 275 41.54 -10.83 29.71
CA TYR A 275 40.82 -12.11 29.76
C TYR A 275 40.03 -12.35 28.47
N VAL A 276 39.86 -13.62 28.12
CA VAL A 276 39.04 -14.07 26.98
C VAL A 276 38.01 -15.10 27.44
N LEU A 277 36.91 -15.17 26.71
CA LEU A 277 35.83 -16.10 27.01
C LEU A 277 36.28 -17.55 26.79
N LYS A 278 35.93 -18.45 27.71
CA LYS A 278 36.19 -19.88 27.58
C LYS A 278 35.20 -20.54 26.62
N GLU A 279 35.42 -21.84 26.34
CA GLU A 279 34.57 -22.65 25.48
C GLU A 279 33.10 -22.74 25.97
N ASP A 280 32.86 -22.54 27.26
CA ASP A 280 31.51 -22.50 27.84
C ASP A 280 30.72 -21.22 27.52
N GLN A 281 31.36 -20.24 26.88
CA GLN A 281 30.82 -18.93 26.53
C GLN A 281 30.33 -18.10 27.73
N LYS A 282 30.78 -18.41 28.95
CA LYS A 282 30.30 -17.78 30.19
C LYS A 282 31.43 -17.37 31.12
N THR A 283 32.46 -18.20 31.23
CA THR A 283 33.60 -17.94 32.11
C THR A 283 34.78 -17.35 31.35
N CYS A 284 35.66 -16.68 32.07
CA CYS A 284 36.81 -15.95 31.56
C CYS A 284 38.09 -16.72 31.89
N ARG A 285 39.02 -16.82 30.93
CA ARG A 285 40.40 -17.28 31.17
C ARG A 285 41.37 -16.12 30.98
N ARG A 286 42.42 -16.10 31.81
CA ARG A 286 43.46 -15.06 31.71
C ARG A 286 44.27 -15.30 30.46
N CYS A 287 44.67 -14.25 29.75
CA CYS A 287 45.44 -14.41 28.52
C CYS A 287 46.85 -14.96 28.74
N THR A 288 47.36 -15.07 29.97
CA THR A 288 48.63 -15.78 30.22
C THR A 288 48.56 -17.29 29.97
N GLU A 289 47.34 -17.84 29.84
CA GLU A 289 47.06 -19.28 29.70
C GLU A 289 47.02 -19.74 28.23
N GLY A 290 47.17 -18.83 27.27
CA GLY A 290 47.00 -19.13 25.84
C GLY A 290 48.26 -19.56 25.10
N PRO A 291 48.09 -19.96 23.82
CA PRO A 291 49.16 -20.52 23.02
C PRO A 291 50.13 -19.44 22.52
N ILE A 292 51.42 -19.53 22.90
CA ILE A 292 52.52 -18.75 22.31
C ILE A 292 53.80 -19.58 22.15
N ASP A 293 54.50 -19.45 21.03
CA ASP A 293 55.83 -20.03 20.85
C ASP A 293 56.87 -18.91 21.02
N LEU A 294 57.65 -18.97 22.10
CA LEU A 294 58.62 -17.95 22.49
C LEU A 294 60.06 -18.51 22.40
N VAL A 295 60.97 -17.81 21.73
CA VAL A 295 62.40 -18.18 21.70
C VAL A 295 63.25 -17.04 22.23
N PHE A 296 64.07 -17.33 23.24
CA PHE A 296 65.10 -16.41 23.71
C PHE A 296 66.40 -16.59 22.91
N VAL A 297 66.98 -15.48 22.45
CA VAL A 297 68.28 -15.42 21.78
C VAL A 297 69.19 -14.55 22.64
N ILE A 298 70.18 -15.17 23.27
CA ILE A 298 71.00 -14.49 24.29
C ILE A 298 72.44 -14.35 23.80
N ASP A 299 72.92 -13.11 23.74
CA ASP A 299 74.34 -12.84 23.51
C ASP A 299 75.17 -13.23 24.75
N GLY A 300 76.05 -14.21 24.56
CA GLY A 300 77.04 -14.66 25.52
C GLY A 300 78.46 -14.23 25.13
N SER A 301 78.61 -13.21 24.29
CA SER A 301 79.88 -12.70 23.80
C SER A 301 80.70 -12.00 24.88
N LYS A 302 81.99 -11.81 24.58
CA LYS A 302 82.94 -11.11 25.45
C LYS A 302 82.56 -9.64 25.68
N SER A 303 81.94 -8.98 24.70
CA SER A 303 81.64 -7.55 24.78
C SER A 303 80.50 -7.25 25.75
N LEU A 304 79.56 -8.18 25.90
CA LEU A 304 78.48 -8.09 26.90
C LEU A 304 79.01 -8.25 28.34
N GLY A 305 79.90 -9.23 28.58
CA GLY A 305 80.52 -9.48 29.88
C GLY A 305 79.70 -10.35 30.84
N GLU A 306 80.35 -10.97 31.83
CA GLU A 306 79.72 -11.97 32.72
C GLU A 306 78.67 -11.37 33.66
N ASP A 307 78.91 -10.17 34.21
CA ASP A 307 77.96 -9.51 35.11
C ASP A 307 76.62 -9.20 34.41
N ASN A 308 76.70 -8.66 33.19
CA ASN A 308 75.54 -8.37 32.35
C ASN A 308 74.82 -9.65 31.91
N PHE A 309 75.56 -10.75 31.72
CA PHE A 309 74.97 -12.05 31.38
C PHE A 309 74.08 -12.58 32.51
N GLU A 310 74.45 -12.35 33.78
CA GLU A 310 73.58 -12.68 34.92
C GLU A 310 72.32 -11.81 34.97
N ILE A 311 72.39 -10.53 34.58
CA ILE A 311 71.21 -9.65 34.43
C ILE A 311 70.26 -10.24 33.39
N VAL A 312 70.77 -10.68 32.24
CA VAL A 312 69.96 -11.33 31.20
C VAL A 312 69.27 -12.59 31.74
N LYS A 313 69.99 -13.44 32.49
CA LYS A 313 69.41 -14.64 33.11
C LYS A 313 68.26 -14.30 34.07
N GLN A 314 68.42 -13.23 34.86
CA GLN A 314 67.36 -12.74 35.75
C GLN A 314 66.15 -12.23 34.96
N PHE A 315 66.37 -11.48 33.88
CA PHE A 315 65.30 -10.99 33.01
C PHE A 315 64.50 -12.14 32.40
N VAL A 316 65.19 -13.13 31.82
CA VAL A 316 64.56 -14.35 31.27
C VAL A 316 63.76 -15.08 32.34
N THR A 317 64.30 -15.20 33.55
CA THR A 317 63.60 -15.79 34.70
C THR A 317 62.33 -15.03 35.04
N GLY A 318 62.36 -13.69 35.01
CA GLY A 318 61.20 -12.83 35.24
C GLY A 318 60.08 -13.06 34.21
N ILE A 319 60.42 -13.15 32.92
CA ILE A 319 59.42 -13.46 31.87
C ILE A 319 58.86 -14.88 32.05
N LEU A 320 59.68 -15.86 32.43
CA LEU A 320 59.20 -17.22 32.69
C LEU A 320 58.22 -17.30 33.87
N ASP A 321 58.27 -16.35 34.81
CA ASP A 321 57.34 -16.28 35.94
C ASP A 321 55.98 -15.67 35.58
N THR A 322 55.88 -14.93 34.47
CA THR A 322 54.61 -14.32 34.02
C THR A 322 53.79 -15.22 33.09
N LEU A 323 54.42 -16.25 32.51
CA LEU A 323 53.82 -17.15 31.52
C LEU A 323 53.31 -18.47 32.14
N GLU A 324 52.17 -18.97 31.65
CA GLU A 324 51.78 -20.36 31.92
C GLU A 324 52.44 -21.30 30.91
N ILE A 325 53.45 -22.04 31.37
CA ILE A 325 54.23 -22.95 30.53
C ILE A 325 53.57 -24.32 30.51
N SER A 326 53.10 -24.73 29.34
CA SER A 326 52.52 -26.06 29.11
C SER A 326 52.52 -26.41 27.62
N PRO A 327 52.38 -27.69 27.23
CA PRO A 327 52.25 -28.06 25.83
C PRO A 327 51.07 -27.41 25.10
N LYS A 328 50.03 -26.95 25.84
CA LYS A 328 48.84 -26.28 25.31
C LYS A 328 48.90 -24.75 25.37
N SER A 329 49.72 -24.20 26.26
CA SER A 329 49.86 -22.76 26.53
C SER A 329 51.18 -22.22 25.95
N ALA A 330 52.06 -21.62 26.75
CA ALA A 330 53.36 -21.14 26.29
C ALA A 330 54.36 -22.29 26.12
N ARG A 331 55.03 -22.33 24.96
CA ARG A 331 56.21 -23.16 24.68
C ARG A 331 57.41 -22.24 24.55
N VAL A 332 58.50 -22.55 25.27
CA VAL A 332 59.68 -21.68 25.33
C VAL A 332 60.93 -22.43 24.90
N GLY A 333 61.68 -21.86 23.96
CA GLY A 333 63.01 -22.28 23.55
C GLY A 333 64.05 -21.23 23.93
N LEU A 334 65.31 -21.65 24.03
CA LEU A 334 66.40 -20.74 24.35
C LEU A 334 67.66 -21.18 23.62
N LEU A 335 68.29 -20.21 22.96
CA LEU A 335 69.64 -20.34 22.41
C LEU A 335 70.52 -19.21 22.92
N GLN A 336 71.78 -19.55 23.15
CA GLN A 336 72.85 -18.62 23.48
C GLN A 336 73.82 -18.59 22.29
N TYR A 337 74.43 -17.43 22.02
CA TYR A 337 75.42 -17.33 20.96
C TYR A 337 76.67 -16.57 21.39
N SER A 338 77.76 -16.81 20.68
CA SER A 338 78.96 -15.98 20.68
C SER A 338 79.62 -16.09 19.30
N THR A 339 80.78 -16.76 19.18
CA THR A 339 81.35 -17.16 17.89
C THR A 339 80.57 -18.33 17.25
N GLU A 340 79.89 -19.11 18.08
CA GLU A 340 79.01 -20.21 17.68
C GLU A 340 77.66 -20.09 18.39
N VAL A 341 76.64 -20.79 17.89
CA VAL A 341 75.31 -20.80 18.48
C VAL A 341 75.09 -22.12 19.21
N ARG A 342 74.68 -22.05 20.48
CA ARG A 342 74.33 -23.19 21.32
C ARG A 342 72.84 -23.13 21.68
N THR A 343 72.08 -24.12 21.26
CA THR A 343 70.70 -24.31 21.76
C THR A 343 70.78 -24.88 23.17
N GLU A 344 70.32 -24.14 24.17
CA GLU A 344 70.27 -24.60 25.56
C GLU A 344 69.07 -25.54 25.79
N PHE A 345 67.91 -25.19 25.20
CA PHE A 345 66.75 -26.07 25.12
C PHE A 345 65.78 -25.63 24.01
N THR A 346 64.98 -26.58 23.53
CA THR A 346 64.05 -26.40 22.41
C THR A 346 62.62 -26.20 22.91
N LEU A 347 61.70 -25.74 22.05
CA LEU A 347 60.28 -25.48 22.40
C LEU A 347 59.55 -26.71 22.95
N ARG A 348 60.03 -27.92 22.66
CA ARG A 348 59.46 -29.20 23.12
C ARG A 348 60.12 -29.78 24.38
N GLN A 349 61.28 -29.26 24.80
CA GLN A 349 62.12 -29.96 25.77
C GLN A 349 61.55 -29.92 27.19
N PHE A 350 61.02 -28.76 27.61
CA PHE A 350 60.47 -28.56 28.94
C PHE A 350 58.98 -28.21 28.89
N SER A 351 58.26 -28.62 29.92
CA SER A 351 56.82 -28.33 30.10
C SER A 351 56.53 -27.63 31.44
N SER A 352 57.57 -27.16 32.14
CA SER A 352 57.45 -26.45 33.42
C SER A 352 58.44 -25.30 33.51
N ALA A 353 57.96 -24.14 33.96
CA ALA A 353 58.78 -22.97 34.26
C ALA A 353 59.88 -23.28 35.29
N LYS A 354 59.62 -24.17 36.25
CA LYS A 354 60.63 -24.57 37.26
C LYS A 354 61.87 -25.20 36.62
N ASP A 355 61.68 -26.09 35.67
CA ASP A 355 62.79 -26.79 35.00
C ASP A 355 63.52 -25.88 34.03
N MET A 356 62.79 -25.01 33.32
CA MET A 356 63.38 -23.99 32.45
C MET A 356 64.24 -23.01 33.26
N LYS A 357 63.75 -22.48 34.39
CA LYS A 357 64.53 -21.59 35.27
C LYS A 357 65.79 -22.27 35.81
N LYS A 358 65.70 -23.56 36.14
CA LYS A 358 66.87 -24.35 36.54
C LYS A 358 67.88 -24.44 35.38
N ALA A 359 67.44 -24.74 34.17
CA ALA A 359 68.31 -24.77 32.99
C ALA A 359 68.97 -23.40 32.74
N VAL A 360 68.20 -22.31 32.79
CA VAL A 360 68.70 -20.93 32.65
C VAL A 360 69.77 -20.64 33.70
N SER A 361 69.52 -20.96 34.98
CA SER A 361 70.49 -20.71 36.06
C SER A 361 71.84 -21.42 35.85
N GLN A 362 71.83 -22.56 35.16
CA GLN A 362 73.00 -23.41 34.90
C GLN A 362 73.72 -23.08 33.58
N MET A 363 73.19 -22.12 32.80
CA MET A 363 73.83 -21.68 31.56
C MET A 363 75.24 -21.15 31.83
N LYS A 364 76.19 -21.61 31.01
CA LYS A 364 77.59 -21.18 31.06
C LYS A 364 77.83 -20.06 30.07
N TYR A 365 78.40 -18.97 30.56
CA TYR A 365 78.89 -17.85 29.75
C TYR A 365 79.95 -18.32 28.73
N MET A 366 79.89 -17.81 27.49
CA MET A 366 80.77 -18.25 26.40
C MET A 366 82.00 -17.35 26.23
N GLY A 367 81.83 -16.03 26.34
CA GLY A 367 82.92 -15.04 26.37
C GLY A 367 83.76 -14.92 25.11
N ARG A 368 83.20 -15.18 23.92
CA ARG A 368 83.92 -15.10 22.62
C ARG A 368 83.38 -13.98 21.71
N GLY A 369 83.38 -14.18 20.38
CA GLY A 369 82.85 -13.20 19.41
C GLY A 369 81.34 -13.01 19.52
N SER A 370 80.76 -12.15 18.68
CA SER A 370 79.31 -11.88 18.65
C SER A 370 78.77 -12.06 17.23
N MET A 371 78.27 -13.27 16.93
CA MET A 371 77.69 -13.65 15.63
C MET A 371 76.16 -13.59 15.70
N THR A 372 75.62 -12.38 15.81
CA THR A 372 74.17 -12.11 15.97
C THR A 372 73.39 -12.57 14.74
N GLY A 373 73.91 -12.33 13.53
CA GLY A 373 73.29 -12.77 12.28
C GLY A 373 73.11 -14.29 12.22
N LEU A 374 74.15 -15.03 12.60
CA LEU A 374 74.11 -16.49 12.72
C LEU A 374 73.07 -16.97 13.75
N ALA A 375 72.94 -16.26 14.87
CA ALA A 375 71.94 -16.57 15.89
C ALA A 375 70.51 -16.35 15.37
N LEU A 376 70.25 -15.24 14.68
CA LEU A 376 68.96 -14.95 14.04
C LEU A 376 68.61 -15.96 12.95
N ARG A 377 69.60 -16.41 12.18
CA ARG A 377 69.43 -17.52 11.23
C ARG A 377 68.98 -18.80 11.93
N GLN A 378 69.68 -19.22 12.99
CA GLN A 378 69.33 -20.45 13.72
C GLN A 378 67.97 -20.34 14.42
N MET A 379 67.63 -19.17 14.96
CA MET A 379 66.32 -18.89 15.52
C MET A 379 65.22 -19.09 14.45
N SER A 380 65.37 -18.42 13.30
CA SER A 380 64.32 -18.36 12.28
C SER A 380 64.21 -19.61 11.40
N GLU A 381 65.31 -20.30 11.11
CA GLU A 381 65.33 -21.49 10.23
C GLU A 381 65.17 -22.81 10.99
N ARG A 382 65.49 -22.84 12.29
CA ARG A 382 65.49 -24.08 13.06
C ARG A 382 64.62 -24.01 14.31
N SER A 383 64.80 -23.01 15.16
CA SER A 383 64.14 -22.99 16.49
C SER A 383 62.61 -22.92 16.39
N PHE A 384 62.08 -22.22 15.38
CA PHE A 384 60.63 -22.14 15.08
C PHE A 384 60.11 -23.24 14.14
N THR A 385 60.80 -24.37 14.02
CA THR A 385 60.31 -25.52 13.25
C THR A 385 59.45 -26.43 14.10
N GLU A 386 58.51 -27.14 13.47
CA GLU A 386 57.70 -28.16 14.14
C GLU A 386 58.58 -29.25 14.76
N THR A 387 59.70 -29.59 14.11
CA THR A 387 60.73 -30.51 14.59
C THR A 387 61.47 -30.04 15.84
N GLU A 388 61.45 -28.75 16.17
CA GLU A 388 61.99 -28.23 17.43
C GLU A 388 60.89 -27.89 18.44
N GLY A 389 59.61 -28.07 18.07
CA GLY A 389 58.45 -27.99 18.97
C GLY A 389 57.51 -26.81 18.72
N ALA A 390 57.78 -25.99 17.70
CA ALA A 390 56.83 -24.95 17.29
C ALA A 390 55.52 -25.57 16.79
N ARG A 391 54.42 -24.83 16.94
CA ARG A 391 53.12 -25.25 16.43
C ARG A 391 53.01 -24.95 14.92
N PRO A 392 52.23 -25.75 14.17
CA PRO A 392 52.02 -25.51 12.75
C PRO A 392 51.49 -24.10 12.49
N PHE A 393 51.89 -23.50 11.37
CA PHE A 393 51.42 -22.15 10.99
C PHE A 393 49.89 -22.07 10.88
N SER A 394 49.22 -23.16 10.50
CA SER A 394 47.76 -23.25 10.43
C SER A 394 47.05 -23.10 11.79
N ALA A 395 47.77 -23.26 12.91
CA ALA A 395 47.22 -23.06 14.24
C ALA A 395 47.19 -21.58 14.66
N ASN A 396 47.69 -20.67 13.82
CA ASN A 396 47.73 -19.22 14.04
C ASN A 396 48.30 -18.82 15.42
N VAL A 397 49.34 -19.55 15.86
CA VAL A 397 50.00 -19.28 17.14
C VAL A 397 51.08 -18.22 16.95
N PRO A 398 51.10 -17.15 17.78
CA PRO A 398 52.14 -16.14 17.73
C PRO A 398 53.52 -16.73 17.95
N ARG A 399 54.46 -16.33 17.10
CA ARG A 399 55.88 -16.68 17.20
C ARG A 399 56.65 -15.44 17.60
N VAL A 400 57.23 -15.47 18.80
CA VAL A 400 57.92 -14.31 19.37
C VAL A 400 59.36 -14.67 19.70
N SER A 401 60.29 -13.81 19.31
CA SER A 401 61.69 -13.89 19.70
C SER A 401 62.06 -12.71 20.59
N ILE A 402 62.76 -12.95 21.69
CA ILE A 402 63.37 -11.90 22.50
C ILE A 402 64.89 -12.04 22.38
N VAL A 403 65.54 -11.03 21.82
CA VAL A 403 66.96 -10.99 21.48
C VAL A 403 67.67 -10.06 22.45
N PHE A 404 68.62 -10.59 23.23
CA PHE A 404 69.47 -9.80 24.12
C PHE A 404 70.85 -9.63 23.48
N THR A 405 71.29 -8.39 23.30
CA THR A 405 72.58 -8.07 22.67
C THR A 405 73.10 -6.71 23.14
N ASP A 406 74.41 -6.50 23.05
CA ASP A 406 75.03 -5.18 23.17
C ASP A 406 75.17 -4.46 21.81
N GLY A 407 74.56 -5.01 20.75
CA GLY A 407 74.51 -4.41 19.41
C GLY A 407 75.89 -4.29 18.77
N ARG A 408 76.78 -5.26 18.97
CA ARG A 408 78.13 -5.27 18.39
C ARG A 408 78.38 -6.52 17.55
N ALA A 409 77.46 -6.83 16.66
CA ALA A 409 77.60 -7.96 15.76
C ALA A 409 78.87 -7.85 14.91
N GLN A 410 79.44 -9.01 14.62
CA GLN A 410 80.63 -9.18 13.79
C GLN A 410 80.28 -9.81 12.42
N ASP A 411 78.99 -9.98 12.16
CA ASP A 411 78.39 -10.56 10.96
C ASP A 411 77.14 -9.77 10.52
N GLU A 412 76.57 -10.13 9.37
CA GLU A 412 75.41 -9.45 8.78
C GLU A 412 74.11 -9.76 9.55
N VAL A 413 73.49 -8.73 10.14
CA VAL A 413 72.29 -8.85 10.98
C VAL A 413 71.00 -8.60 10.19
N SER A 414 70.98 -7.52 9.41
CA SER A 414 69.78 -6.99 8.73
C SER A 414 69.05 -8.02 7.86
N GLU A 415 69.78 -8.84 7.09
CA GLU A 415 69.20 -9.88 6.23
C GLU A 415 68.39 -10.90 7.04
N TRP A 416 68.99 -11.42 8.12
CA TRP A 416 68.39 -12.48 8.93
C TRP A 416 67.26 -11.95 9.81
N ALA A 417 67.38 -10.74 10.34
CA ALA A 417 66.30 -10.05 11.04
C ALA A 417 65.08 -9.85 10.11
N THR A 418 65.31 -9.33 8.90
CA THR A 418 64.24 -9.12 7.90
C THR A 418 63.56 -10.42 7.52
N ARG A 419 64.34 -11.49 7.27
CA ARG A 419 63.79 -12.79 6.91
C ARG A 419 62.98 -13.44 8.03
N ALA A 420 63.40 -13.26 9.28
CA ALA A 420 62.64 -13.70 10.45
C ALA A 420 61.30 -12.94 10.56
N LYS A 421 61.32 -11.61 10.43
CA LYS A 421 60.12 -10.75 10.42
C LYS A 421 59.12 -11.14 9.32
N GLN A 422 59.61 -11.39 8.09
CA GLN A 422 58.79 -11.85 6.96
C GLN A 422 58.14 -13.22 7.17
N ARG A 423 58.68 -14.05 8.07
CA ARG A 423 58.08 -15.34 8.46
C ARG A 423 57.04 -15.21 9.57
N GLY A 424 56.66 -13.98 9.94
CA GLY A 424 55.70 -13.70 11.01
C GLY A 424 56.27 -13.87 12.41
N ILE A 425 57.60 -13.81 12.56
CA ILE A 425 58.24 -13.81 13.88
C ILE A 425 58.32 -12.36 14.37
N ILE A 426 57.70 -12.08 15.51
CA ILE A 426 57.82 -10.78 16.19
C ILE A 426 59.10 -10.78 17.00
N ILE A 427 59.97 -9.80 16.80
CA ILE A 427 61.28 -9.74 17.44
C ILE A 427 61.35 -8.53 18.38
N TYR A 428 61.59 -8.80 19.66
CA TYR A 428 61.94 -7.78 20.65
C TYR A 428 63.46 -7.74 20.78
N ALA A 429 64.06 -6.58 20.55
CA ALA A 429 65.48 -6.35 20.75
C ALA A 429 65.69 -5.68 22.12
N ILE A 430 66.46 -6.31 22.99
CA ILE A 430 66.78 -5.81 24.32
C ILE A 430 68.27 -5.48 24.36
N GLY A 431 68.57 -4.19 24.41
CA GLY A 431 69.90 -3.65 24.57
C GLY A 431 70.44 -3.91 25.98
N ILE A 432 71.65 -4.47 26.06
CA ILE A 432 72.36 -4.70 27.33
C ILE A 432 73.56 -3.76 27.43
N GLY A 433 73.67 -3.04 28.55
CA GLY A 433 74.77 -2.11 28.79
C GLY A 433 74.83 -1.00 27.74
N LYS A 434 76.02 -0.75 27.18
CA LYS A 434 76.25 0.28 26.15
C LYS A 434 75.89 -0.22 24.76
N ALA A 435 74.63 -0.64 24.59
CA ALA A 435 74.16 -1.24 23.35
C ALA A 435 74.05 -0.23 22.20
N ILE A 436 74.35 -0.68 20.97
CA ILE A 436 74.23 0.17 19.77
C ILE A 436 72.79 0.13 19.27
N GLU A 437 72.08 1.26 19.40
CA GLU A 437 70.67 1.39 19.04
C GLU A 437 70.39 1.09 17.55
N GLU A 438 71.27 1.51 16.65
CA GLU A 438 71.12 1.29 15.20
C GLU A 438 71.00 -0.21 14.87
N GLU A 439 71.86 -1.06 15.45
CA GLU A 439 71.78 -2.51 15.26
C GLU A 439 70.51 -3.10 15.92
N LEU A 440 70.12 -2.60 17.10
CA LEU A 440 68.89 -3.05 17.76
C LEU A 440 67.64 -2.72 16.93
N LEU A 441 67.61 -1.55 16.27
CA LEU A 441 66.52 -1.15 15.37
C LEU A 441 66.42 -2.08 14.16
N GLU A 442 67.55 -2.54 13.62
CA GLU A 442 67.54 -3.53 12.52
C GLU A 442 66.93 -4.86 12.95
N ILE A 443 67.23 -5.28 14.19
CA ILE A 443 66.75 -6.55 14.77
C ILE A 443 65.26 -6.48 15.11
N ALA A 444 64.82 -5.40 15.77
CA ALA A 444 63.47 -5.25 16.28
C ALA A 444 62.39 -5.28 15.17
N SER A 445 61.19 -5.71 15.53
CA SER A 445 60.00 -5.58 14.69
C SER A 445 59.43 -4.17 14.71
N GLU A 446 58.71 -3.80 13.65
CA GLU A 446 57.97 -2.54 13.61
C GLU A 446 56.62 -2.64 14.35
N PRO A 447 56.16 -1.59 15.03
CA PRO A 447 56.87 -0.33 15.22
C PRO A 447 57.98 -0.44 16.28
N SER A 448 59.14 0.18 16.04
CA SER A 448 60.32 0.04 16.91
C SER A 448 60.08 0.42 18.38
N TYR A 449 59.29 1.46 18.66
CA TYR A 449 58.99 1.91 20.03
C TYR A 449 58.25 0.86 20.90
N LYS A 450 57.72 -0.21 20.30
CA LYS A 450 57.08 -1.33 21.00
C LYS A 450 57.97 -2.54 21.17
N HIS A 451 59.08 -2.62 20.44
CA HIS A 451 59.88 -3.82 20.31
C HIS A 451 61.36 -3.61 20.63
N LEU A 452 61.79 -2.37 20.86
CA LEU A 452 63.15 -2.04 21.29
C LEU A 452 63.12 -1.55 22.74
N PHE A 453 63.87 -2.23 23.59
CA PHE A 453 64.00 -1.91 25.01
C PHE A 453 65.45 -2.02 25.48
N TYR A 454 65.74 -1.56 26.70
CA TYR A 454 67.03 -1.72 27.35
C TYR A 454 66.83 -2.42 28.69
N ALA A 455 67.66 -3.41 29.03
CA ALA A 455 67.48 -4.17 30.28
C ALA A 455 67.82 -3.36 31.55
N GLU A 456 68.48 -2.22 31.41
CA GLU A 456 68.69 -1.27 32.52
C GLU A 456 67.38 -0.57 32.93
N ASP A 457 66.36 -0.61 32.08
CA ASP A 457 65.04 -0.10 32.39
C ASP A 457 64.21 -1.16 33.11
N PHE A 458 63.83 -0.88 34.36
CA PHE A 458 62.99 -1.77 35.15
C PHE A 458 61.60 -1.96 34.54
N THR A 459 61.12 -1.03 33.69
CA THR A 459 59.80 -1.18 33.03
C THR A 459 59.83 -2.16 31.87
N ALA A 460 60.99 -2.42 31.25
CA ALA A 460 61.09 -3.28 30.07
C ALA A 460 60.52 -4.69 30.30
N LEU A 461 60.69 -5.24 31.50
CA LEU A 461 60.11 -6.54 31.86
C LEU A 461 58.57 -6.49 31.89
N GLU A 462 58.00 -5.43 32.46
CA GLU A 462 56.56 -5.22 32.57
C GLU A 462 55.94 -4.97 31.19
N ASP A 463 56.53 -4.07 30.41
CA ASP A 463 56.06 -3.70 29.07
C ASP A 463 56.05 -4.90 28.13
N ILE A 464 57.12 -5.70 28.11
CA ILE A 464 57.19 -6.91 27.29
C ILE A 464 56.20 -7.96 27.79
N SER A 465 56.04 -8.13 29.11
CA SER A 465 55.06 -9.09 29.66
C SER A 465 53.63 -8.73 29.27
N GLU A 466 53.28 -7.45 29.28
CA GLU A 466 51.95 -6.97 28.87
C GLU A 466 51.71 -7.15 27.37
N GLU A 467 52.71 -6.87 26.52
CA GLU A 467 52.58 -7.08 25.08
C GLU A 467 52.52 -8.57 24.72
N LEU A 468 53.33 -9.43 25.36
CA LEU A 468 53.19 -10.89 25.24
C LEU A 468 51.77 -11.35 25.61
N ARG A 469 51.22 -10.80 26.70
CA ARG A 469 49.83 -11.10 27.12
C ARG A 469 48.82 -10.66 26.06
N ALA A 470 49.01 -9.49 25.45
CA ALA A 470 48.15 -8.98 24.38
C ALA A 470 48.18 -9.89 23.14
N GLN A 471 49.37 -10.32 22.70
CA GLN A 471 49.53 -11.26 21.59
C GLN A 471 48.81 -12.58 21.86
N ILE A 472 48.92 -13.11 23.09
CA ILE A 472 48.19 -14.31 23.48
C ILE A 472 46.68 -14.08 23.49
N CYS A 473 46.20 -12.92 23.97
CA CYS A 473 44.78 -12.57 23.94
C CYS A 473 44.22 -12.60 22.50
N GLU A 474 44.91 -11.99 21.54
CA GLU A 474 44.44 -11.96 20.15
C GLU A 474 44.42 -13.36 19.53
N ALA A 475 45.46 -14.16 19.74
CA ALA A 475 45.51 -15.55 19.25
C ALA A 475 44.36 -16.42 19.81
N LEU A 476 43.96 -16.17 21.06
CA LEU A 476 42.82 -16.86 21.67
C LEU A 476 41.46 -16.39 21.14
N LYS A 477 41.35 -15.16 20.63
CA LYS A 477 40.12 -14.65 19.98
C LYS A 477 39.95 -15.18 18.56
N GLU A 478 41.06 -15.34 17.82
CA GLU A 478 41.06 -15.77 16.42
C GLU A 478 41.02 -17.30 16.24
N SER A 479 41.23 -18.07 17.32
CA SER A 479 41.05 -19.52 17.28
C SER A 479 39.61 -19.85 16.86
N PRO A 480 39.38 -20.57 15.74
CA PRO A 480 38.04 -20.75 15.21
C PRO A 480 37.13 -21.37 16.26
N HIS A 481 36.08 -20.64 16.63
CA HIS A 481 34.87 -21.28 17.13
C HIS A 481 34.50 -22.37 16.13
N GLN A 482 34.64 -23.63 16.52
CA GLN A 482 33.97 -24.73 15.85
C GLN A 482 32.46 -24.48 15.96
N GLN A 483 31.92 -23.68 15.05
CA GLN A 483 30.50 -23.65 14.74
C GLN A 483 30.22 -24.90 13.90
N ASP A 484 30.09 -26.03 14.59
CA ASP A 484 29.38 -27.18 14.06
C ASP A 484 28.71 -27.90 15.22
N ALA A 485 27.44 -27.55 15.47
CA ALA A 485 26.38 -28.44 15.92
C ALA A 485 25.13 -27.61 16.27
N SER A 486 24.13 -27.62 15.39
CA SER A 486 22.73 -27.98 15.71
C SER A 486 21.74 -27.50 14.64
N SER A 487 21.58 -28.29 13.58
CA SER A 487 20.27 -28.47 12.94
C SER A 487 20.19 -29.87 12.34
N VAL A 488 19.77 -30.82 13.18
CA VAL A 488 19.30 -32.14 12.73
C VAL A 488 18.00 -31.94 11.96
N GLY A 489 18.09 -31.97 10.64
CA GLY A 489 16.97 -32.07 9.71
C GLY A 489 17.15 -33.28 8.82
N LEU A 490 16.44 -34.37 9.14
CA LEU A 490 16.26 -35.55 8.30
C LEU A 490 15.77 -35.13 6.90
N HIS A 491 16.41 -35.56 5.80
CA HIS A 491 15.73 -36.24 4.69
C HIS A 491 16.67 -36.97 3.71
N LYS A 492 16.12 -38.06 3.19
CA LYS A 492 16.67 -39.23 2.47
C LYS A 492 17.30 -38.98 1.08
N THR A 493 18.45 -39.66 0.87
CA THR A 493 18.96 -40.44 -0.30
C THR A 493 18.42 -40.23 -1.73
N GLY A 494 19.35 -40.02 -2.67
CA GLY A 494 19.26 -40.32 -4.13
C GLY A 494 20.57 -39.97 -4.86
N PRO A 495 20.98 -40.66 -5.94
CA PRO A 495 22.38 -41.07 -6.15
C PRO A 495 23.27 -40.13 -7.02
N GLN A 496 24.58 -40.27 -6.76
CA GLN A 496 25.75 -39.78 -7.50
C GLN A 496 25.72 -40.11 -9.00
N PRO A 497 26.43 -39.35 -9.85
CA PRO A 497 27.70 -39.90 -10.35
C PRO A 497 28.85 -38.90 -10.60
N SER A 498 30.07 -39.45 -10.46
CA SER A 498 31.34 -39.17 -11.18
C SER A 498 31.91 -37.74 -11.25
N GLY A 499 33.11 -37.55 -10.65
CA GLY A 499 34.13 -36.64 -11.20
C GLY A 499 35.12 -37.41 -12.09
N PRO A 500 36.31 -36.87 -12.44
CA PRO A 500 36.81 -35.50 -12.26
C PRO A 500 37.28 -34.86 -13.59
N GLU A 501 37.43 -33.54 -13.66
CA GLU A 501 38.43 -32.94 -14.55
C GLU A 501 38.91 -31.58 -14.05
N SER A 502 40.22 -31.42 -14.12
CA SER A 502 41.01 -30.28 -13.66
C SER A 502 41.04 -29.20 -14.73
N THR A 503 40.64 -27.97 -14.42
CA THR A 503 40.85 -26.81 -15.29
C THR A 503 41.45 -25.64 -14.53
N THR A 504 42.67 -25.33 -14.92
CA THR A 504 43.46 -24.14 -14.60
C THR A 504 42.71 -22.87 -15.00
N ILE A 505 42.56 -21.90 -14.09
CA ILE A 505 41.93 -20.60 -14.37
C ILE A 505 43.01 -19.56 -14.68
N ALA A 506 42.90 -18.92 -15.85
CA ALA A 506 43.72 -17.80 -16.28
C ALA A 506 43.18 -16.46 -15.74
N ILE A 507 44.08 -15.50 -15.50
CA ILE A 507 43.87 -14.24 -14.76
C ILE A 507 43.16 -13.17 -15.61
N THR A 508 41.97 -13.44 -16.15
CA THR A 508 41.24 -12.40 -16.91
C THR A 508 39.74 -12.26 -16.66
N ASP A 509 39.10 -13.08 -15.81
CA ASP A 509 37.63 -13.00 -15.62
C ASP A 509 37.22 -12.67 -14.16
N VAL A 510 37.83 -11.65 -13.54
CA VAL A 510 37.40 -11.08 -12.24
C VAL A 510 37.05 -9.60 -12.38
N ILE A 511 36.29 -9.25 -13.43
CA ILE A 511 35.59 -7.96 -13.49
C ILE A 511 34.23 -8.22 -14.13
N ASP A 512 33.24 -8.53 -13.30
CA ASP A 512 31.84 -8.15 -13.50
C ASP A 512 30.98 -8.70 -12.35
N CYS A 513 30.91 -7.96 -11.23
CA CYS A 513 29.63 -7.54 -10.64
C CYS A 513 29.80 -6.70 -9.36
N PRO A 514 28.84 -5.82 -9.06
CA PRO A 514 28.99 -4.67 -8.18
C PRO A 514 28.30 -4.90 -6.83
N HIS A 515 29.04 -4.98 -5.72
CA HIS A 515 28.57 -4.57 -4.39
C HIS A 515 29.70 -4.73 -3.36
N LEU A 516 30.55 -3.71 -3.22
CA LEU A 516 31.38 -3.56 -2.02
C LEU A 516 31.58 -2.07 -1.71
N ALA A 517 30.48 -1.40 -1.38
CA ALA A 517 30.51 -0.05 -0.82
C ALA A 517 30.53 -0.15 0.71
N VAL A 518 31.72 -0.13 1.31
CA VAL A 518 31.89 0.16 2.74
C VAL A 518 32.26 1.64 2.88
N HIS A 519 31.23 2.44 3.14
CA HIS A 519 31.17 3.51 4.12
C HIS A 519 32.50 4.19 4.56
N HIS A 520 32.83 5.33 3.94
CA HIS A 520 33.42 6.47 4.64
C HIS A 520 32.63 7.73 4.29
N LYS A 521 31.75 8.10 5.22
CA LYS A 521 30.89 9.29 5.17
C LYS A 521 31.47 10.28 6.16
N TYR A 522 32.19 11.29 5.71
CA TYR A 522 32.24 12.64 6.31
C TYR A 522 32.94 13.61 5.34
N LEU A 523 32.35 14.80 5.24
CA LEU A 523 32.82 16.05 4.64
C LEU A 523 32.18 16.45 3.29
N PHE A 524 31.36 17.51 3.42
CA PHE A 524 30.77 18.43 2.45
C PHE A 524 29.34 18.13 1.96
N GLU A 525 28.39 18.83 2.61
CA GLU A 525 27.04 19.13 2.16
C GLU A 525 27.02 20.19 1.03
N ASP A 526 25.98 20.06 0.22
CA ASP A 526 25.26 21.10 -0.53
C ASP A 526 25.89 21.75 -1.77
N SER A 527 25.45 21.24 -2.93
CA SER A 527 24.32 21.82 -3.70
C SER A 527 24.58 22.04 -5.20
N HIS A 528 23.53 21.70 -5.97
CA HIS A 528 23.17 22.18 -7.31
C HIS A 528 23.81 21.60 -8.60
N ILE A 529 22.96 20.82 -9.29
CA ILE A 529 22.43 21.06 -10.66
C ILE A 529 23.23 20.60 -11.91
N HIS A 530 22.51 19.76 -12.67
CA HIS A 530 22.44 19.52 -14.12
C HIS A 530 23.54 18.83 -14.95
N SER A 531 22.99 18.04 -15.86
CA SER A 531 23.58 17.21 -16.89
C SER A 531 24.14 18.00 -18.07
N THR A 532 24.79 17.21 -18.93
CA THR A 532 24.91 17.32 -20.39
C THR A 532 26.07 18.16 -20.98
N THR A 533 26.95 17.40 -21.65
CA THR A 533 27.58 17.63 -22.95
C THR A 533 28.59 18.77 -23.13
N GLY A 534 29.75 18.40 -23.67
CA GLY A 534 30.50 19.24 -24.61
C GLY A 534 31.91 19.60 -24.16
N ASN A 535 32.89 19.10 -24.91
CA ASN A 535 34.27 19.58 -24.92
C ASN A 535 34.36 21.11 -24.94
N GLN A 536 35.15 21.70 -24.04
CA GLN A 536 35.88 22.92 -24.34
C GLN A 536 37.12 23.07 -23.45
N CYS A 537 38.29 22.97 -24.08
CA CYS A 537 39.58 23.37 -23.53
C CYS A 537 39.68 24.90 -23.49
N PHE A 538 40.26 25.44 -22.42
CA PHE A 538 40.90 26.75 -22.43
C PHE A 538 42.34 26.60 -21.93
N CYS A 539 43.30 26.88 -22.82
CA CYS A 539 44.71 27.01 -22.49
C CYS A 539 45.04 28.48 -22.21
N PHE A 540 45.91 28.74 -21.23
CA PHE A 540 46.79 29.92 -21.25
C PHE A 540 48.24 29.48 -21.09
N SER A 541 49.07 29.99 -22.01
CA SER A 541 50.46 29.65 -22.27
C SER A 541 51.42 30.45 -21.40
N ALA A 542 52.50 29.81 -20.96
CA ALA A 542 53.78 30.49 -20.70
C ALA A 542 55.00 29.56 -20.90
N LYS A 543 55.64 29.75 -22.06
CA LYS A 543 57.10 29.66 -22.36
C LYS A 543 57.89 28.36 -22.05
N ALA A 544 58.23 27.71 -23.17
CA ALA A 544 59.57 27.25 -23.58
C ALA A 544 60.27 26.10 -22.82
N SER A 545 60.20 24.88 -23.36
CA SER A 545 61.32 24.14 -23.98
C SER A 545 60.89 22.70 -24.31
N LYS A 546 61.47 22.14 -25.37
CA LYS A 546 61.16 20.85 -26.03
C LYS A 546 61.34 19.63 -25.12
N ASP A 547 60.31 18.81 -24.96
CA ASP A 547 60.22 17.44 -25.51
C ASP A 547 58.94 16.70 -25.03
N ASN A 548 58.17 16.21 -26.02
CA ASN A 548 57.11 15.18 -26.04
C ASN A 548 56.25 14.91 -24.77
N ASP A 549 54.98 15.33 -24.84
CA ASP A 549 53.91 14.98 -23.88
C ASP A 549 53.55 13.48 -23.95
N GLN A 550 53.80 12.76 -22.87
CA GLN A 550 53.24 11.44 -22.60
C GLN A 550 52.32 11.58 -21.38
N CYS A 551 51.00 11.46 -21.58
CA CYS A 551 50.05 11.33 -20.47
C CYS A 551 50.39 10.06 -19.66
N LYS A 552 50.97 10.23 -18.48
CA LYS A 552 51.16 9.15 -17.49
C LYS A 552 50.04 9.22 -16.45
N CYS A 553 49.32 8.11 -16.26
CA CYS A 553 48.61 7.85 -15.02
C CYS A 553 49.67 7.49 -13.97
N GLU A 554 49.90 8.35 -12.97
CA GLU A 554 50.80 8.04 -11.85
C GLU A 554 50.02 7.54 -10.63
N ASN A 555 50.51 6.43 -10.08
CA ASN A 555 49.96 5.69 -8.95
C ASN A 555 49.94 6.49 -7.64
N LEU A 556 49.10 6.03 -6.70
CA LEU A 556 48.88 6.51 -5.32
C LEU A 556 50.17 6.77 -4.48
N VAL A 557 51.31 6.22 -4.91
CA VAL A 557 52.62 6.36 -4.25
C VAL A 557 53.20 7.77 -4.42
N THR A 558 52.91 8.48 -5.51
CA THR A 558 53.45 9.82 -5.74
C THR A 558 52.79 10.86 -4.82
N PHE A 559 51.53 10.65 -4.43
CA PHE A 559 50.79 11.55 -3.52
C PHE A 559 51.25 11.40 -2.07
N GLN A 560 51.57 10.16 -1.63
CA GLN A 560 52.18 9.92 -0.31
C GLN A 560 53.56 10.59 -0.20
N ASN A 561 54.37 10.56 -1.27
CA ASN A 561 55.69 11.19 -1.26
C ASN A 561 55.63 12.73 -1.24
N TYR A 562 54.61 13.33 -1.85
CA TYR A 562 54.41 14.78 -1.82
C TYR A 562 53.91 15.27 -0.45
N ALA A 563 52.99 14.53 0.19
CA ALA A 563 52.52 14.82 1.54
C ALA A 563 53.64 14.68 2.59
N THR A 564 54.52 13.69 2.43
CA THR A 564 55.68 13.48 3.32
C THR A 564 56.74 14.57 3.16
N SER A 565 56.90 15.12 1.95
CA SER A 565 57.80 16.24 1.64
C SER A 565 57.37 17.55 2.33
N GLU A 566 56.08 17.88 2.31
CA GLU A 566 55.58 19.12 2.94
C GLU A 566 55.52 19.02 4.48
N VAL A 567 55.27 17.83 5.04
CA VAL A 567 55.40 17.58 6.48
C VAL A 567 56.86 17.72 6.95
N ARG A 568 57.84 17.35 6.11
CA ARG A 568 59.27 17.57 6.38
C ARG A 568 59.68 19.05 6.34
N LYS A 569 59.04 19.87 5.49
CA LYS A 569 59.30 21.33 5.44
C LYS A 569 58.68 22.08 6.62
N LEU A 570 57.57 21.58 7.17
CA LEU A 570 56.91 22.18 8.34
C LEU A 570 57.64 21.87 9.67
N THR A 571 58.36 20.74 9.75
CA THR A 571 59.14 20.35 10.94
C THR A 571 60.53 20.99 11.02
N GLN A 572 61.05 21.55 9.92
CA GLN A 572 62.31 22.33 9.92
C GLN A 572 62.13 23.83 10.27
N ARG A 573 60.93 24.28 10.64
CA ARG A 573 60.67 25.67 11.08
C ARG A 573 60.50 25.84 12.60
N TYR A 574 60.70 24.78 13.38
CA TYR A 574 60.68 24.81 14.84
C TYR A 574 61.84 24.01 15.47
N ILE A 575 63.05 24.23 14.96
CA ILE A 575 64.32 24.00 15.68
C ILE A 575 65.10 25.31 15.65
#